data_AF-A0A2S6ANX2-F1
#
_entry.id   AF-A0A2S6ANX2-F1
#
_cell.length_a   1.000
_cell.length_b   1.000
_cell.length_c   1.000
_cell.angle_alpha   90.00
_cell.angle_beta   90.00
_cell.angle_gamma   90.00
#
_symmetry.space_group_name_H-M   'P 1'
#
loop_
_entity.id
_entity.type
_entity.pdbx_description
1 polymer ?
#
loop_
_entity_poly.entity_id
_entity_poly.type
_entity_poly.pdbx_seq_one_letter_code
_entity_poly.pdbx_strand_id
1 'polypeptide(L)' 'MLVRQLRELEADGLVTRTVFDTVPPQGEYDPTAEGRGLVPVPTALYGRRKAV' A
#
# COMPACT_ATOMS: atom_id res chain seq x y z
N MET A 1 -9.78 -9.90 3.86
CA MET A 1 -9.17 -10.36 2.59
C MET A 1 -8.40 -9.21 1.97
N LEU A 2 -7.13 -9.42 1.63
CA LEU A 2 -6.18 -8.39 1.19
C LEU A 2 -6.68 -7.55 0.00
N VAL A 3 -7.30 -8.19 -0.99
CA VAL A 3 -7.83 -7.51 -2.18
C VAL A 3 -8.86 -6.43 -1.84
N ARG A 4 -9.71 -6.65 -0.83
CA ARG A 4 -10.68 -5.65 -0.38
C ARG A 4 -9.97 -4.42 0.20
N GLN A 5 -8.94 -4.63 1.01
CA GLN A 5 -8.18 -3.55 1.63
C GLN A 5 -7.40 -2.74 0.60
N LEU A 6 -6.82 -3.39 -0.42
CA LEU A 6 -6.14 -2.69 -1.51
C LEU A 6 -7.11 -1.83 -2.33
N ARG A 7 -8.32 -2.33 -2.60
CA ARG A 7 -9.36 -1.55 -3.29
C ARG A 7 -9.86 -0.36 -2.48
N GLU A 8 -9.97 -0.52 -1.15
CA GLU A 8 -10.32 0.59 -0.25
C GLU A 8 -9.23 1.66 -0.26
N LEU A 9 -7.96 1.26 -0.15
CA LEU A 9 -6.82 2.19 -0.21
C LEU A 9 -6.68 2.87 -1.59
N GLU A 10 -7.02 2.18 -2.67
CA GLU A 10 -7.07 2.75 -4.02
C GLU A 10 -8.22 3.77 -4.15
N ALA A 11 -9.41 3.44 -3.63
CA ALA A 11 -10.55 4.35 -3.62
C ALA A 11 -10.30 5.61 -2.77
N ASP A 12 -9.56 5.47 -1.67
CA ASP A 12 -9.14 6.57 -0.80
C ASP A 12 -7.95 7.39 -1.37
N GLY A 13 -7.40 6.99 -2.53
CA GLY A 13 -6.28 7.69 -3.19
C GLY A 13 -4.93 7.50 -2.50
N LEU A 14 -4.78 6.48 -1.66
CA LEU A 14 -3.56 6.20 -0.90
C LEU A 14 -2.62 5.24 -1.64
N VAL A 15 -3.16 4.44 -2.55
CA VAL A 15 -2.43 3.46 -3.36
C VAL A 15 -2.86 3.58 -4.82
N THR A 16 -1.92 3.46 -5.74
CA THR A 16 -2.18 3.33 -7.18
C THR A 16 -1.93 1.90 -7.62
N ARG A 17 -2.78 1.38 -8.52
CA ARG A 17 -2.61 0.08 -9.15
C ARG A 17 -2.14 0.24 -10.59
N THR A 18 -1.02 -0.39 -10.94
CA THR A 18 -0.51 -0.46 -12.32
C THR A 18 -0.66 -1.89 -12.83
N VAL A 19 -1.27 -2.05 -14.01
CA VAL A 19 -1.38 -3.36 -14.68
C VAL A 19 -0.39 -3.41 -15.82
N PHE A 20 0.41 -4.46 -15.86
CA PHE A 20 1.37 -4.72 -16.92
C PHE A 20 0.83 -5.82 -17.83
N ASP A 21 0.94 -5.58 -19.14
CA ASP A 21 0.57 -6.54 -20.18
C ASP A 21 1.68 -7.60 -20.35
N THR A 22 1.92 -8.36 -19.29
CA THR A 22 2.82 -9.52 -19.26
C THR A 22 2.02 -10.83 -19.39
N VAL A 23 2.71 -11.94 -19.68
CA VAL A 23 2.11 -13.28 -19.66
C VAL A 23 2.77 -14.08 -18.53
N PRO A 24 2.06 -14.36 -17.42
CA PRO A 24 0.70 -13.92 -17.07
C PRO A 24 0.60 -12.44 -16.68
N PRO A 25 -0.57 -11.79 -16.77
CA PRO A 25 -0.73 -10.38 -16.41
C PRO A 25 -0.37 -10.12 -14.94
N GLN A 26 0.44 -9.09 -14.71
CA GLN A 26 0.88 -8.70 -13.37
C GLN A 26 0.27 -7.35 -12.98
N GLY A 27 -0.13 -7.24 -11.71
CA GLY A 27 -0.58 -5.99 -11.12
C GLY A 27 0.34 -5.59 -9.98
N GLU A 28 0.87 -4.38 -10.03
CA GLU A 28 1.65 -3.79 -8.94
C GLU A 28 0.83 -2.70 -8.25
N TYR A 29 1.12 -2.51 -6.96
CA TYR A 29 0.47 -1.51 -6.12
C TYR A 29 1.55 -0.66 -5.48
N ASP A 30 1.46 0.64 -5.67
CA ASP A 30 2.41 1.61 -5.13
C ASP A 30 1.71 2.66 -4.27
N PRO A 31 2.30 3.10 -3.14
CA PRO A 31 1.73 4.18 -2.36
C PRO A 31 1.87 5.52 -3.11
N THR A 32 0.79 6.30 -3.12
CA THR A 32 0.77 7.68 -3.64
C THR A 32 1.62 8.60 -2.77
N ALA A 33 1.79 9.86 -3.17
CA ALA A 33 2.50 10.84 -2.34
C ALA A 33 1.80 11.00 -0.97
N GLU A 34 0.47 11.03 -0.98
CA GLU A 34 -0.41 11.09 0.17
C GLU A 34 -0.28 9.82 1.02
N GLY A 35 -0.31 8.64 0.40
CA GLY A 35 -0.12 7.35 1.08
C GLY A 35 1.25 7.23 1.76
N ARG A 36 2.31 7.72 1.12
CA ARG A 36 3.66 7.80 1.73
C ARG A 36 3.68 8.73 2.93
N GLY A 37 2.93 9.82 2.89
CA GLY A 37 2.75 10.75 4.01
C GLY A 37 2.13 10.11 5.26
N LEU A 38 1.39 9.00 5.11
CA LEU A 38 0.78 8.26 6.22
C LEU A 38 1.72 7.26 6.90
N VAL A 39 2.84 6.88 6.29
CA VAL A 39 3.81 5.90 6.83
C VAL A 39 4.26 6.21 8.27
N PRO A 40 4.48 7.47 8.68
CA PRO A 40 4.86 7.78 10.07
C PRO A 40 3.84 7.33 11.12
N VAL A 41 2.55 7.21 10.78
CA VAL A 41 1.50 6.83 11.74
C VAL A 41 1.65 5.36 12.15
N PRO A 42 1.64 4.36 11.24
CA PRO A 42 1.99 3.00 11.58
C PRO A 42 3.37 2.87 12.23
N THR A 43 4.36 3.66 11.79
CA THR A 43 5.70 3.65 12.40
C THR A 43 5.65 4.11 13.86
N ALA A 44 4.88 5.12 14.21
CA ALA A 44 4.71 5.57 15.59
C ALA A 44 3.97 4.53 16.45
N LEU A 45 2.97 3.85 15.88
CA LEU A 45 2.15 2.84 16.58
C LEU A 45 2.90 1.52 16.81
N TYR A 46 3.71 1.08 15.84
CA TYR A 46 4.34 -0.24 15.83
C TYR A 46 5.87 -0.22 15.89
N GLY A 47 6.50 0.96 15.81
CA GLY A 47 7.95 1.15 15.75
C GLY A 47 8.73 0.65 16.97
N ARG A 48 8.05 0.26 18.06
CA ARG A 48 8.67 -0.32 19.27
C ARG A 48 8.61 -1.86 19.36
N ARG A 49 8.56 -2.59 18.23
CA ARG A 49 8.65 -4.07 18.22
C ARG A 49 9.93 -4.67 17.63
N LYS A 50 10.93 -3.85 17.27
CA LYS A 50 12.28 -4.34 16.94
C LYS A 50 13.27 -3.95 18.04
N ALA A 51 13.11 -4.55 19.21
CA ALA A 51 14.20 -4.70 20.16
C ALA A 51 14.41 -6.21 20.32
N VAL A 52 15.54 -6.67 19.77
CA VAL A 52 16.27 -7.95 19.96
C VAL A 52 15.44 -9.16 20.40
#